data_AF-A0A6C0D922-F1
#
_entry.id   AF-A0A6C0D922-F1
#
_cell.length_a   1.000
_cell.length_b   1.000
_cell.length_c   1.000
_cell.angle_alpha   90.00
_cell.angle_beta   90.00
_cell.angle_gamma   90.00
#
_symmetry.space_group_name_H-M   'P 1'
#
loop_
_entity.id
_entity.type
_entity.pdbx_description
1 polymer ?
#
loop_
_entity_poly.entity_id
_entity_poly.type
_entity_poly.pdbx_seq_one_letter_code
_entity_poly.pdbx_strand_id
1 'polypeptide(L)'
;MSFLDFIEIGTSDFETEIQKNDKKIGVSIEPIKYYLNRLPDKQDCIKLNMGISDYNGKCLVNYLSEETIMRYALPHWVRGCNSINTYHKVVSELCKDKGINIENISQQDEVDVMTLYEIMTKLSINGLYFLKIDTEGHDTVILKKFYEEIQNNIYLPHVIQFESNILSSSDDVNNIISLFSNKGYDLISKNTDTILKLNLKNVKNKTMFTNEIKKYYIMDYPLNYNLNSLSHENTLESAKEYCIKHNCSGITLQDGIYQVRDGAHINYFDDCNIMSWIYI
;
A
#
# COMPACT_ATOMS: atom_id res chain seq x y z
N MET A 1 -17.04 -5.79 3.38
CA MET A 1 -16.47 -4.47 3.04
C MET A 1 -15.55 -4.08 4.17
N SER A 2 -14.25 -4.05 3.94
CA SER A 2 -13.27 -3.66 4.96
C SER A 2 -12.38 -2.55 4.42
N PHE A 3 -12.11 -1.55 5.28
CA PHE A 3 -10.97 -0.67 5.14
C PHE A 3 -9.77 -1.37 5.78
N LEU A 4 -8.65 -1.45 5.07
CA LEU A 4 -7.43 -2.06 5.61
C LEU A 4 -6.42 -0.99 6.01
N ASP A 5 -5.66 -1.28 7.07
CA ASP A 5 -4.55 -0.42 7.48
C ASP A 5 -3.36 -0.57 6.54
N PHE A 6 -3.14 -1.77 5.99
CA PHE A 6 -2.06 -1.98 5.01
C PHE A 6 -2.32 -3.11 4.00
N ILE A 7 -1.69 -2.97 2.84
CA ILE A 7 -1.32 -4.05 1.93
C ILE A 7 0.19 -3.88 1.69
N GLU A 8 0.94 -4.95 1.89
CA GLU A 8 2.38 -4.99 1.63
C GLU A 8 2.71 -6.11 0.64
N ILE A 9 3.51 -5.78 -0.37
CA ILE A 9 3.83 -6.65 -1.50
C ILE A 9 5.35 -6.82 -1.57
N GLY A 10 5.81 -8.07 -1.66
CA GLY A 10 7.24 -8.40 -1.68
C GLY A 10 7.82 -8.28 -0.28
N THR A 11 7.27 -9.05 0.65
CA THR A 11 7.63 -8.91 2.06
C THR A 11 8.96 -9.55 2.42
N SER A 12 9.40 -10.55 1.64
CA SER A 12 10.32 -11.57 2.12
C SER A 12 9.87 -11.98 3.53
N ASP A 13 10.67 -11.76 4.55
CA ASP A 13 10.28 -11.92 5.96
C ASP A 13 10.79 -10.78 6.88
N PHE A 14 11.01 -9.57 6.36
CA PHE A 14 11.62 -8.47 7.12
C PHE A 14 11.06 -7.08 6.78
N GLU A 15 11.19 -6.17 7.74
CA GLU A 15 10.75 -4.76 7.62
C GLU A 15 9.30 -4.62 7.15
N THR A 16 8.44 -5.54 7.62
CA THR A 16 7.04 -5.63 7.24
C THR A 16 6.12 -4.90 8.22
N GLU A 17 4.96 -4.46 7.73
CA GLU A 17 3.88 -3.92 8.55
C GLU A 17 3.30 -4.98 9.49
N ILE A 18 3.17 -6.24 9.04
CA ILE A 18 2.63 -7.32 9.87
C ILE A 18 3.52 -7.64 11.09
N GLN A 19 4.82 -7.35 11.03
CA GLN A 19 5.76 -7.51 12.16
C GLN A 19 5.65 -6.42 13.22
N LYS A 20 4.97 -5.30 12.94
CA LYS A 20 4.81 -4.23 13.92
C LYS A 20 3.89 -4.66 15.06
N ASN A 21 4.30 -4.32 16.28
CA ASN A 21 3.53 -4.56 17.50
C ASN A 21 2.40 -3.52 17.67
N ASP A 22 1.41 -3.59 16.78
CA ASP A 22 0.19 -2.79 16.82
C ASP A 22 -1.04 -3.69 16.51
N LYS A 23 -2.23 -3.09 16.45
CA LYS A 23 -3.49 -3.81 16.15
C LYS A 23 -3.98 -3.57 14.72
N LYS A 24 -3.09 -3.18 13.80
CA LYS A 24 -3.45 -2.93 12.42
C LYS A 24 -3.75 -4.22 11.68
N ILE A 25 -4.73 -4.13 10.78
CA ILE A 25 -5.21 -5.23 9.94
C ILE A 25 -4.76 -5.02 8.50
N GLY A 26 -4.43 -6.10 7.79
CA GLY A 26 -3.90 -5.94 6.45
C GLY A 26 -3.65 -7.24 5.70
N VAL A 27 -3.00 -7.10 4.55
CA VAL A 27 -2.62 -8.23 3.68
C VAL A 27 -1.13 -8.18 3.42
N SER A 28 -0.45 -9.30 3.65
CA SER A 28 0.96 -9.50 3.30
C SER A 28 1.05 -10.47 2.13
N ILE A 29 1.75 -10.08 1.06
CA ILE A 29 1.82 -10.84 -0.20
C ILE A 29 3.28 -11.16 -0.53
N GLU A 30 3.59 -12.45 -0.67
CA GLU A 30 4.94 -12.95 -0.92
C GLU A 30 4.92 -14.21 -1.79
N PRO A 31 5.62 -14.22 -2.95
CA PRO A 31 5.67 -15.40 -3.81
C PRO A 31 6.44 -16.58 -3.19
N ILE A 32 7.43 -16.35 -2.35
CA ILE A 32 8.24 -17.40 -1.73
C ILE A 32 7.60 -17.86 -0.42
N LYS A 33 6.93 -19.02 -0.47
CA LYS A 33 6.19 -19.59 0.67
C LYS A 33 7.04 -19.74 1.93
N TYR A 34 8.33 -20.05 1.76
CA TYR A 34 9.28 -20.16 2.86
C TYR A 34 9.36 -18.86 3.67
N TYR A 35 9.48 -17.71 3.01
CA TYR A 35 9.56 -16.41 3.69
C TYR A 35 8.20 -15.96 4.22
N LEU A 36 7.12 -16.15 3.46
CA LEU A 36 5.76 -15.84 3.91
C LEU A 36 5.39 -16.56 5.23
N ASN A 37 5.79 -17.82 5.37
CA ASN A 37 5.52 -18.61 6.57
C ASN A 37 6.28 -18.12 7.81
N ARG A 38 7.33 -17.31 7.65
CA ARG A 38 8.11 -16.72 8.74
C ARG A 38 7.54 -15.41 9.24
N LEU A 39 6.60 -14.81 8.51
CA LEU A 39 5.81 -13.68 9.00
C LEU A 39 4.89 -14.11 10.14
N PRO A 40 4.71 -13.27 11.19
CA PRO A 40 3.83 -13.59 12.31
C PRO A 40 2.38 -13.78 11.86
N ASP A 41 1.66 -14.66 12.55
CA ASP A 41 0.21 -14.79 12.42
C ASP A 41 -0.46 -13.75 13.31
N LYS A 42 -0.94 -12.66 12.69
CA LYS A 42 -1.62 -11.56 13.36
C LYS A 42 -3.12 -11.65 13.14
N GLN A 43 -3.89 -11.37 14.19
CA GLN A 43 -5.35 -11.36 14.10
C GLN A 43 -5.82 -10.39 13.01
N ASP A 44 -6.80 -10.82 12.21
CA ASP A 44 -7.40 -10.07 11.12
C ASP A 44 -6.42 -9.66 9.99
N CYS A 45 -5.23 -10.28 9.94
CA CYS A 45 -4.31 -10.18 8.81
C CYS A 45 -4.38 -11.43 7.91
N ILE A 46 -4.19 -11.23 6.61
CA ILE A 46 -4.19 -12.29 5.60
C ILE A 46 -2.78 -12.40 5.00
N LYS A 47 -2.30 -13.64 4.83
CA LYS A 47 -1.06 -13.95 4.12
C LYS A 47 -1.39 -14.61 2.78
N LEU A 48 -0.89 -14.06 1.67
CA LEU A 48 -1.10 -14.59 0.32
C LEU A 48 0.22 -15.04 -0.30
N ASN A 49 0.29 -16.32 -0.67
CA ASN A 49 1.45 -16.87 -1.36
C ASN A 49 1.29 -16.76 -2.88
N MET A 50 1.66 -15.61 -3.44
CA MET A 50 1.54 -15.31 -4.86
C MET A 50 2.37 -14.09 -5.25
N GLY A 51 2.58 -13.90 -6.55
CA GLY A 51 3.15 -12.67 -7.10
C GLY A 51 2.08 -11.62 -7.42
N ILE A 52 2.47 -10.35 -7.44
CA ILE A 52 1.66 -9.25 -7.99
C ILE A 52 2.37 -8.68 -9.21
N SER A 53 1.63 -8.50 -10.30
CA SER A 53 2.16 -7.97 -11.57
C SER A 53 1.09 -7.20 -12.33
N ASP A 54 1.39 -6.86 -13.57
CA ASP A 54 0.49 -6.30 -14.58
C ASP A 54 -0.42 -7.33 -15.29
N TYR A 55 -0.40 -8.60 -14.89
CA TYR A 55 -1.19 -9.67 -15.50
C TYR A 55 -1.62 -10.72 -14.47
N ASN A 56 -2.57 -11.58 -14.89
CA ASN A 56 -2.98 -12.77 -14.13
C ASN A 56 -2.47 -14.03 -14.80
N GLY A 57 -2.14 -15.04 -14.00
CA GLY A 57 -1.74 -16.35 -14.49
C GLY A 57 -0.71 -16.95 -13.56
N LYS A 58 0.39 -17.40 -14.14
CA LYS A 58 1.51 -17.96 -13.40
C LYS A 58 2.83 -17.32 -13.80
N CYS A 59 3.80 -17.31 -12.91
CA CYS A 59 5.17 -16.97 -13.22
C CYS A 59 6.13 -17.90 -12.49
N LEU A 60 7.38 -17.87 -12.94
CA LEU A 60 8.48 -18.52 -12.23
C LEU A 60 9.15 -17.47 -11.35
N VAL A 61 9.40 -17.79 -10.08
CA VAL A 61 10.13 -16.92 -9.17
C VAL A 61 11.45 -17.56 -8.84
N ASN A 62 12.54 -16.88 -9.17
CA ASN A 62 13.90 -17.33 -8.92
C ASN A 62 14.41 -16.71 -7.62
N TYR A 63 14.96 -17.53 -6.74
CA TYR A 63 15.49 -17.09 -5.45
C TYR A 63 16.63 -17.99 -4.98
N LEU A 64 17.39 -17.49 -3.99
CA LEU A 64 18.37 -18.29 -3.26
C LEU A 64 17.83 -18.62 -1.88
N SER A 65 17.86 -19.90 -1.52
CA SER A 65 17.48 -20.34 -0.17
C SER A 65 18.52 -19.89 0.85
N GLU A 66 18.12 -19.76 2.12
CA GLU A 66 19.05 -19.45 3.22
C GLU A 66 20.20 -20.46 3.30
N GLU A 67 19.94 -21.74 3.03
CA GLU A 67 20.98 -22.78 2.99
C GLU A 67 22.02 -22.49 1.91
N THR A 68 21.60 -22.14 0.70
CA THR A 68 22.50 -21.77 -0.39
C THR A 68 23.29 -20.50 -0.03
N ILE A 69 22.61 -19.47 0.51
CA ILE A 69 23.25 -18.22 0.92
C ILE A 69 24.37 -18.50 1.94
N MET A 70 24.11 -19.33 2.95
CA MET A 70 25.11 -19.73 3.94
C MET A 70 26.24 -20.56 3.32
N ARG A 71 25.91 -21.56 2.50
CA ARG A 71 26.88 -22.48 1.87
C ARG A 71 27.92 -21.74 1.02
N TYR A 72 27.50 -20.68 0.32
CA TYR A 72 28.36 -19.89 -0.56
C TYR A 72 28.87 -18.59 0.08
N ALA A 73 28.63 -18.40 1.38
CA ALA A 73 28.97 -17.18 2.12
C ALA A 73 28.53 -15.91 1.37
N LEU A 74 27.29 -15.91 0.92
CA LEU A 74 26.64 -14.76 0.30
C LEU A 74 26.09 -13.83 1.39
N PRO A 75 26.01 -12.52 1.15
CA PRO A 75 25.44 -11.57 2.10
C PRO A 75 23.98 -11.90 2.43
N HIS A 76 23.57 -11.63 3.67
CA HIS A 76 22.23 -11.94 4.16
C HIS A 76 21.11 -11.25 3.36
N TRP A 77 21.35 -10.04 2.83
CA TRP A 77 20.36 -9.28 2.06
C TRP A 77 19.90 -10.01 0.79
N VAL A 78 20.68 -10.97 0.27
CA VAL A 78 20.37 -11.75 -0.94
C VAL A 78 19.03 -12.49 -0.85
N ARG A 79 18.56 -12.80 0.37
CA ARG A 79 17.28 -13.47 0.59
C ARG A 79 16.05 -12.63 0.21
N GLY A 80 16.19 -11.29 0.16
CA GLY A 80 15.14 -10.37 -0.30
C GLY A 80 15.09 -10.23 -1.82
N CYS A 81 16.15 -10.63 -2.52
CA CYS A 81 16.33 -10.37 -3.95
C CYS A 81 15.74 -11.48 -4.83
N ASN A 82 14.50 -11.89 -4.58
CA ASN A 82 13.78 -12.79 -5.49
C ASN A 82 13.29 -12.03 -6.74
N SER A 83 13.26 -12.70 -7.89
CA SER A 83 12.85 -12.06 -9.15
C SER A 83 11.94 -12.95 -9.98
N ILE A 84 10.98 -12.32 -10.66
CA ILE A 84 10.03 -12.97 -11.57
C ILE A 84 10.71 -13.21 -12.93
N ASN A 85 10.60 -14.44 -13.44
CA ASN A 85 11.03 -14.95 -14.76
C ASN A 85 12.53 -14.82 -15.07
N THR A 86 13.29 -14.08 -14.26
CA THR A 86 14.72 -13.81 -14.45
C THR A 86 15.46 -13.93 -13.12
N TYR A 87 16.80 -13.99 -13.16
CA TYR A 87 17.62 -13.89 -11.95
C TYR A 87 17.82 -12.44 -11.56
N HIS A 88 17.88 -12.15 -10.26
CA HIS A 88 18.14 -10.81 -9.77
C HIS A 88 19.52 -10.31 -10.23
N LYS A 89 19.58 -9.12 -10.82
CA LYS A 89 20.78 -8.60 -11.49
C LYS A 89 21.97 -8.49 -10.53
N VAL A 90 21.77 -7.87 -9.37
CA VAL A 90 22.84 -7.66 -8.38
C VAL A 90 23.33 -8.99 -7.81
N VAL A 91 22.43 -9.97 -7.62
CA VAL A 91 22.81 -11.30 -7.14
C VAL A 91 23.58 -12.05 -8.22
N SER A 92 23.20 -11.90 -9.49
CA SER A 92 23.89 -12.50 -10.63
C SER A 92 25.32 -11.97 -10.75
N GLU A 93 25.52 -10.65 -10.61
CA GLU A 93 26.84 -10.00 -10.62
C GLU A 93 27.68 -10.47 -9.42
N LEU A 94 27.11 -10.50 -8.22
CA LEU A 94 27.77 -11.01 -7.02
C LEU A 94 28.23 -12.47 -7.17
N CYS A 95 27.37 -13.34 -7.71
CA CYS A 95 27.70 -14.74 -7.97
C CYS A 95 28.84 -14.85 -8.97
N LYS A 96 28.81 -14.06 -10.05
CA LYS A 96 29.87 -14.03 -11.07
C LYS A 96 31.22 -13.62 -10.48
N ASP A 97 31.26 -12.59 -9.64
CA ASP A 97 32.49 -12.13 -8.98
C ASP A 97 33.10 -13.19 -8.05
N LYS A 98 32.27 -14.08 -7.51
CA LYS A 98 32.68 -15.23 -6.70
C LYS A 98 32.96 -16.51 -7.52
N GLY A 99 32.83 -16.46 -8.86
CA GLY A 99 32.99 -17.63 -9.72
C GLY A 99 31.87 -18.67 -9.58
N ILE A 100 30.69 -18.25 -9.12
CA ILE A 100 29.52 -19.09 -8.91
C ILE A 100 28.56 -18.92 -10.08
N ASN A 101 28.12 -20.02 -10.69
CA ASN A 101 27.02 -19.97 -11.64
C ASN A 101 25.69 -19.93 -10.88
N ILE A 102 24.97 -18.81 -10.98
CA ILE A 102 23.68 -18.59 -10.31
C ILE A 102 22.62 -19.62 -10.70
N GLU A 103 22.64 -20.11 -11.94
CA GLU A 103 21.70 -21.13 -12.44
C GLU A 103 21.84 -22.45 -11.68
N ASN A 104 23.03 -22.77 -11.20
CA ASN A 104 23.30 -24.03 -10.49
C ASN A 104 22.88 -23.98 -9.02
N ILE A 105 22.61 -22.80 -8.48
CA ILE A 105 22.36 -22.60 -7.04
C ILE A 105 20.99 -21.98 -6.75
N SER A 106 20.31 -21.48 -7.78
CA SER A 106 18.97 -20.92 -7.68
C SER A 106 17.89 -21.98 -7.56
N GLN A 107 16.88 -21.65 -6.78
CA GLN A 107 15.62 -22.36 -6.73
C GLN A 107 14.60 -21.59 -7.57
N GLN A 108 13.64 -22.32 -8.12
CA GLN A 108 12.61 -21.78 -8.97
C GLN A 108 11.26 -22.39 -8.56
N ASP A 109 10.35 -21.54 -8.14
CA ASP A 109 8.99 -21.93 -7.81
C ASP A 109 8.02 -21.35 -8.85
N GLU A 110 7.06 -22.15 -9.31
CA GLU A 110 5.93 -21.65 -10.10
C GLU A 110 4.84 -21.17 -9.13
N VAL A 111 4.44 -19.91 -9.26
CA VAL A 111 3.44 -19.27 -8.39
C VAL A 111 2.33 -18.63 -9.20
N ASP A 112 1.14 -18.53 -8.61
CA ASP A 112 0.07 -17.72 -9.18
C ASP A 112 0.45 -16.23 -9.14
N VAL A 113 -0.02 -15.48 -10.13
CA VAL A 113 0.17 -14.03 -10.25
C VAL A 113 -1.17 -13.37 -10.51
N MET A 114 -1.39 -12.20 -9.92
CA MET A 114 -2.61 -11.41 -10.09
C MET A 114 -2.30 -9.91 -10.06
N THR A 115 -3.17 -9.08 -10.64
CA THR A 115 -3.06 -7.63 -10.46
C THR A 115 -3.50 -7.20 -9.06
N LEU A 116 -2.97 -6.07 -8.59
CA LEU A 116 -3.36 -5.52 -7.28
C LEU A 116 -4.86 -5.22 -7.20
N TYR A 117 -5.44 -4.70 -8.29
CA TYR A 117 -6.88 -4.39 -8.34
C TYR A 117 -7.75 -5.64 -8.18
N GLU A 118 -7.37 -6.75 -8.82
CA GLU A 118 -8.08 -8.01 -8.68
C GLU A 118 -7.99 -8.60 -7.28
N ILE A 119 -6.85 -8.46 -6.60
CA ILE A 119 -6.73 -8.85 -5.18
C ILE A 119 -7.66 -8.01 -4.30
N MET A 120 -7.66 -6.69 -4.48
CA MET A 120 -8.53 -5.80 -3.71
C MET A 120 -10.01 -6.16 -3.90
N THR A 121 -10.43 -6.40 -5.15
CA THR A 121 -11.83 -6.78 -5.45
C THR A 121 -12.18 -8.18 -4.93
N LYS A 122 -11.31 -9.18 -5.12
CA LYS A 122 -11.50 -10.55 -4.63
C LYS A 122 -11.65 -10.61 -3.11
N LEU A 123 -10.89 -9.79 -2.39
CA LEU A 123 -10.96 -9.68 -0.93
C LEU A 123 -12.04 -8.69 -0.44
N SER A 124 -12.80 -8.07 -1.35
CA SER A 124 -13.82 -7.06 -1.01
C SER A 124 -13.26 -5.89 -0.16
N ILE A 125 -12.04 -5.47 -0.48
CA ILE A 125 -11.32 -4.35 0.12
C ILE A 125 -11.86 -3.06 -0.50
N ASN A 126 -12.48 -2.22 0.31
CA ASN A 126 -13.15 -0.98 -0.12
C ASN A 126 -12.51 0.25 0.55
N GLY A 127 -11.19 0.25 0.61
CA GLY A 127 -10.40 1.31 1.20
C GLY A 127 -9.08 0.77 1.75
N LEU A 128 -8.02 1.54 1.59
CA LEU A 128 -6.68 1.16 2.02
C LEU A 128 -5.97 2.39 2.58
N TYR A 129 -5.42 2.28 3.79
CA TYR A 129 -4.55 3.31 4.30
C TYR A 129 -3.17 3.25 3.64
N PHE A 130 -2.42 2.17 3.83
CA PHE A 130 -1.03 2.08 3.39
C PHE A 130 -0.79 0.97 2.36
N LEU A 131 -0.30 1.34 1.17
CA LEU A 131 0.21 0.41 0.18
C LEU A 131 1.74 0.46 0.20
N LYS A 132 2.39 -0.62 0.64
CA LYS A 132 3.85 -0.80 0.56
C LYS A 132 4.15 -1.78 -0.58
N ILE A 133 5.03 -1.39 -1.49
CA ILE A 133 5.53 -2.26 -2.56
C ILE A 133 7.04 -2.29 -2.46
N ASP A 134 7.60 -3.49 -2.50
CA ASP A 134 9.04 -3.72 -2.44
C ASP A 134 9.35 -4.96 -3.29
N THR A 135 9.41 -4.77 -4.62
CA THR A 135 9.50 -5.87 -5.59
C THR A 135 10.74 -5.81 -6.46
N GLU A 136 11.83 -5.26 -5.92
CA GLU A 136 13.17 -5.27 -6.53
C GLU A 136 13.15 -4.78 -7.99
N GLY A 137 12.43 -3.68 -8.23
CA GLY A 137 12.33 -3.01 -9.54
C GLY A 137 11.04 -3.25 -10.33
N HIS A 138 10.12 -4.11 -9.87
CA HIS A 138 8.83 -4.34 -10.54
C HIS A 138 7.70 -3.40 -10.06
N ASP A 139 8.01 -2.52 -9.11
CA ASP A 139 7.11 -1.63 -8.39
C ASP A 139 6.31 -0.71 -9.32
N THR A 140 7.00 -0.08 -10.27
CA THR A 140 6.38 0.85 -11.23
C THR A 140 5.46 0.14 -12.20
N VAL A 141 5.73 -1.14 -12.53
CA VAL A 141 4.87 -1.96 -13.38
C VAL A 141 3.55 -2.26 -12.65
N ILE A 142 3.63 -2.68 -11.39
CA ILE A 142 2.45 -2.93 -10.54
C ILE A 142 1.62 -1.66 -10.38
N LEU A 143 2.25 -0.52 -10.05
CA LEU A 143 1.55 0.75 -9.83
C LEU A 143 0.92 1.29 -11.10
N LYS A 144 1.59 1.14 -12.26
CA LYS A 144 1.02 1.56 -13.54
C LYS A 144 -0.23 0.77 -13.87
N LYS A 145 -0.17 -0.57 -13.75
CA LYS A 145 -1.34 -1.42 -13.97
C LYS A 145 -2.48 -1.06 -13.02
N PHE A 146 -2.16 -0.90 -11.73
CA PHE A 146 -3.14 -0.53 -10.74
C PHE A 146 -3.82 0.81 -11.08
N TYR A 147 -3.03 1.83 -11.48
CA TYR A 147 -3.56 3.13 -11.91
C TYR A 147 -4.56 3.00 -13.08
N GLU A 148 -4.26 2.16 -14.07
CA GLU A 148 -5.09 1.92 -15.26
C GLU A 148 -6.41 1.21 -14.91
N GLU A 149 -6.40 0.35 -13.88
CA GLU A 149 -7.55 -0.47 -13.49
C GLU A 149 -8.50 0.20 -12.48
N ILE A 150 -8.01 1.17 -11.70
CA ILE A 150 -8.82 1.85 -10.68
C ILE A 150 -10.01 2.57 -11.34
N GLN A 151 -11.21 2.07 -11.06
CA GLN A 151 -12.48 2.62 -11.57
C GLN A 151 -13.08 3.69 -10.65
N ASN A 152 -12.72 3.68 -9.37
CA ASN A 152 -13.31 4.54 -8.34
C ASN A 152 -12.25 4.94 -7.31
N ASN A 153 -12.35 6.17 -6.81
CA ASN A 153 -11.45 6.72 -5.80
C ASN A 153 -11.42 5.92 -4.48
N ILE A 154 -12.42 5.08 -4.20
CA ILE A 154 -12.46 4.22 -3.00
C ILE A 154 -11.30 3.21 -2.92
N TYR A 155 -10.70 2.87 -4.06
CA TYR A 155 -9.54 1.98 -4.12
C TYR A 155 -8.21 2.72 -3.96
N LEU A 156 -8.21 4.06 -3.94
CA LEU A 156 -6.98 4.84 -3.81
C LEU A 156 -6.40 4.69 -2.40
N PRO A 157 -5.16 4.19 -2.26
CA PRO A 157 -4.49 4.13 -0.96
C PRO A 157 -4.25 5.55 -0.43
N HIS A 158 -4.45 5.77 0.87
CA HIS A 158 -4.14 7.08 1.46
C HIS A 158 -2.64 7.38 1.47
N VAL A 159 -1.80 6.35 1.51
CA VAL A 159 -0.34 6.40 1.46
C VAL A 159 0.15 5.29 0.54
N ILE A 160 1.03 5.64 -0.40
CA ILE A 160 1.75 4.69 -1.25
C ILE A 160 3.23 4.85 -0.98
N GLN A 161 3.91 3.76 -0.66
CA GLN A 161 5.37 3.66 -0.64
C GLN A 161 5.79 2.59 -1.64
N PHE A 162 6.79 2.92 -2.46
CA PHE A 162 7.38 1.97 -3.40
C PHE A 162 8.88 2.23 -3.58
N GLU A 163 9.61 1.20 -3.98
CA GLU A 163 11.04 1.28 -4.18
C GLU A 163 11.38 2.16 -5.40
N SER A 164 12.32 3.08 -5.21
CA SER A 164 12.83 4.00 -6.24
C SER A 164 14.35 4.11 -6.22
N ASN A 165 15.03 2.99 -5.97
CA ASN A 165 16.48 2.92 -5.84
C ASN A 165 17.17 2.85 -7.23
N ILE A 166 18.45 2.45 -7.27
CA ILE A 166 19.25 2.35 -8.51
C ILE A 166 18.77 1.26 -9.49
N LEU A 167 17.98 0.29 -9.03
CA LEU A 167 17.36 -0.77 -9.82
C LEU A 167 16.10 -0.26 -10.54
N SER A 168 15.49 0.81 -10.05
CA SER A 168 14.31 1.43 -10.65
C SER A 168 14.69 2.38 -11.78
N SER A 169 13.95 2.32 -12.88
CA SER A 169 14.03 3.31 -13.96
C SER A 169 13.56 4.68 -13.47
N SER A 170 14.43 5.69 -13.50
CA SER A 170 14.09 7.05 -13.04
C SER A 170 12.93 7.67 -13.81
N ASP A 171 12.83 7.35 -15.10
CA ASP A 171 11.73 7.81 -15.96
C ASP A 171 10.42 7.14 -15.58
N ASP A 172 10.42 5.84 -15.29
CA ASP A 172 9.22 5.13 -14.84
C ASP A 172 8.76 5.63 -13.46
N VAL A 173 9.69 5.86 -12.53
CA VAL A 173 9.38 6.45 -11.22
C VAL A 173 8.75 7.84 -11.39
N ASN A 174 9.34 8.70 -12.21
CA ASN A 174 8.79 10.04 -12.49
C ASN A 174 7.41 9.97 -13.15
N ASN A 175 7.20 9.00 -14.05
CA ASN A 175 5.92 8.77 -14.68
C ASN A 175 4.86 8.35 -13.65
N ILE A 176 5.17 7.41 -12.73
CA ILE A 176 4.26 7.02 -11.64
C ILE A 176 3.91 8.22 -10.76
N ILE A 177 4.90 9.02 -10.35
CA ILE A 177 4.66 10.25 -9.56
C ILE A 177 3.69 11.19 -10.30
N SER A 178 3.90 11.40 -11.60
CA SER A 178 3.04 12.25 -12.43
C SER A 178 1.60 11.71 -12.53
N LEU A 179 1.44 10.41 -12.79
CA LEU A 179 0.15 9.74 -12.86
C LEU A 179 -0.64 9.90 -11.55
N PHE A 180 -0.04 9.59 -10.41
CA PHE A 180 -0.70 9.69 -9.12
C PHE A 180 -0.92 11.16 -8.69
N SER A 181 -0.01 12.08 -9.02
CA SER A 181 -0.24 13.52 -8.83
C SER A 181 -1.50 13.99 -9.57
N ASN A 182 -1.74 13.48 -10.79
CA ASN A 182 -2.95 13.79 -11.55
C ASN A 182 -4.24 13.28 -10.91
N LYS A 183 -4.18 12.26 -10.03
CA LYS A 183 -5.30 11.78 -9.21
C LYS A 183 -5.44 12.50 -7.87
N GLY A 184 -4.53 13.41 -7.53
CA GLY A 184 -4.59 14.23 -6.31
C GLY A 184 -3.65 13.76 -5.21
N TYR A 185 -2.55 13.09 -5.53
CA TYR A 185 -1.51 12.76 -4.56
C TYR A 185 -0.46 13.87 -4.45
N ASP A 186 0.05 14.08 -3.24
CA ASP A 186 1.25 14.88 -3.00
C ASP A 186 2.48 13.95 -2.96
N LEU A 187 3.58 14.41 -3.57
CA LEU A 187 4.90 13.80 -3.39
C LEU A 187 5.47 14.23 -2.03
N ILE A 188 5.65 13.28 -1.11
CA ILE A 188 6.20 13.54 0.22
C ILE A 188 7.72 13.40 0.24
N SER A 189 8.24 12.33 -0.38
CA SER A 189 9.68 12.09 -0.48
C SER A 189 10.01 11.24 -1.70
N LYS A 190 11.23 11.41 -2.22
CA LYS A 190 11.80 10.61 -3.29
C LYS A 190 13.28 10.37 -3.00
N ASN A 191 13.62 9.21 -2.44
CA ASN A 191 14.98 8.77 -2.14
C ASN A 191 15.15 7.31 -2.61
N THR A 192 15.65 6.42 -1.75
CA THR A 192 15.59 4.96 -1.95
C THR A 192 14.14 4.47 -2.08
N ASP A 193 13.25 5.10 -1.33
CA ASP A 193 11.81 4.94 -1.41
C ASP A 193 11.14 6.23 -1.90
N THR A 194 10.07 6.07 -2.67
CA THR A 194 9.15 7.16 -2.99
C THR A 194 7.88 7.03 -2.16
N ILE A 195 7.47 8.12 -1.52
CA ILE A 195 6.24 8.18 -0.73
C ILE A 195 5.29 9.20 -1.33
N LEU A 196 4.09 8.74 -1.65
CA LEU A 196 2.96 9.56 -2.10
C LEU A 196 1.86 9.53 -1.05
N LYS A 197 1.20 10.66 -0.81
CA LYS A 197 0.01 10.73 0.06
C LYS A 197 -1.18 11.31 -0.69
N LEU A 198 -2.33 10.66 -0.57
CA LEU A 198 -3.57 11.15 -1.14
C LEU A 198 -3.93 12.47 -0.45
N ASN A 199 -3.99 13.55 -1.22
CA ASN A 199 -4.44 14.84 -0.72
C ASN A 199 -5.95 14.95 -0.96
N LEU A 200 -6.72 14.80 0.11
CA LEU A 200 -8.17 14.83 0.11
C LEU A 200 -8.73 16.12 -0.50
N LYS A 201 -8.00 17.23 -0.48
CA LYS A 201 -8.45 18.49 -1.11
C LYS A 201 -8.26 18.50 -2.62
N ASN A 202 -7.30 17.70 -3.12
CA ASN A 202 -6.94 17.61 -4.53
C ASN A 202 -7.55 16.40 -5.25
N VAL A 203 -8.20 15.48 -4.52
CA VAL A 203 -8.93 14.35 -5.12
C VAL A 203 -9.98 14.88 -6.09
N LYS A 204 -9.89 14.45 -7.34
CA LYS A 204 -10.80 14.84 -8.42
C LYS A 204 -12.03 13.94 -8.43
N ASN A 205 -13.15 14.47 -8.92
CA ASN A 205 -14.40 13.73 -9.14
C ASN A 205 -14.94 13.06 -7.87
N LYS A 206 -14.93 13.80 -6.75
CA LYS A 206 -15.56 13.32 -5.52
C LYS A 206 -17.06 13.12 -5.73
N THR A 207 -17.54 11.94 -5.41
CA THR A 207 -18.93 11.55 -5.66
C THR A 207 -19.57 10.81 -4.49
N MET A 208 -18.77 10.31 -3.54
CA MET A 208 -19.29 9.50 -2.44
C MET A 208 -18.47 9.62 -1.17
N PHE A 209 -19.07 9.17 -0.07
CA PHE A 209 -18.33 8.94 1.16
C PHE A 209 -17.85 7.50 1.21
N THR A 210 -16.67 7.28 1.80
CA THR A 210 -16.25 5.95 2.23
C THR A 210 -17.26 5.36 3.23
N ASN A 211 -17.18 4.05 3.47
CA ASN A 211 -17.74 3.48 4.70
C ASN A 211 -17.02 4.04 5.94
N GLU A 212 -17.51 3.70 7.13
CA GLU A 212 -16.84 4.07 8.38
C GLU A 212 -15.40 3.57 8.39
N ILE A 213 -14.48 4.47 8.74
CA ILE A 213 -13.06 4.17 8.93
C ILE A 213 -12.73 4.40 10.39
N LYS A 214 -12.47 3.33 11.13
CA LYS A 214 -12.16 3.39 12.58
C LYS A 214 -10.71 3.80 12.79
N LYS A 215 -10.43 4.55 13.86
CA LYS A 215 -9.08 4.98 14.27
C LYS A 215 -8.40 5.95 13.30
N TYR A 216 -9.11 6.49 12.32
CA TYR A 216 -8.58 7.53 11.44
C TYR A 216 -9.40 8.80 11.57
N TYR A 217 -8.72 9.94 11.50
CA TYR A 217 -9.34 11.26 11.56
C TYR A 217 -8.70 12.24 10.58
N ILE A 218 -9.46 13.26 10.21
CA ILE A 218 -8.97 14.42 9.47
C ILE A 218 -8.73 15.55 10.48
N MET A 219 -7.54 16.16 10.44
CA MET A 219 -7.12 17.10 11.48
C MET A 219 -7.83 18.45 11.38
N ASP A 220 -7.82 19.06 10.19
CA ASP A 220 -8.22 20.45 10.04
C ASP A 220 -9.74 20.62 10.00
N TYR A 221 -10.22 21.78 10.46
CA TYR A 221 -11.61 22.18 10.36
C TYR A 221 -11.83 23.13 9.17
N PRO A 222 -13.04 23.16 8.59
CA PRO A 222 -13.43 24.23 7.66
C PRO A 222 -13.32 25.61 8.31
N LEU A 223 -13.13 26.65 7.49
CA LEU A 223 -13.10 28.03 7.97
C LEU A 223 -14.39 28.39 8.72
N ASN A 224 -14.26 29.01 9.89
CA ASN A 224 -15.37 29.41 10.78
C ASN A 224 -16.22 28.26 11.34
N TYR A 225 -15.73 27.02 11.32
CA TYR A 225 -16.43 25.89 11.94
C TYR A 225 -16.27 25.92 13.47
N ASN A 226 -17.40 25.90 14.20
CA ASN A 226 -17.42 26.00 15.66
C ASN A 226 -18.08 24.75 16.28
N LEU A 227 -17.31 24.01 17.08
CA LEU A 227 -17.79 22.79 17.75
C LEU A 227 -18.85 23.06 18.82
N ASN A 228 -18.84 24.24 19.44
CA ASN A 228 -19.81 24.62 20.47
C ASN A 228 -21.13 25.12 19.87
N SER A 229 -21.18 25.37 18.56
CA SER A 229 -22.34 25.86 17.84
C SER A 229 -22.26 25.37 16.39
N LEU A 230 -22.58 24.10 16.19
CA LEU A 230 -22.49 23.45 14.89
C LEU A 230 -23.37 24.15 13.86
N SER A 231 -22.84 24.31 12.64
CA SER A 231 -23.57 24.88 11.50
C SER A 231 -24.51 23.88 10.82
N HIS A 232 -24.69 22.70 11.41
CA HIS A 232 -25.52 21.60 10.95
C HIS A 232 -26.02 20.80 12.17
N GLU A 233 -27.00 19.93 11.99
CA GLU A 233 -27.47 19.06 13.06
C GLU A 233 -26.39 18.03 13.44
N ASN A 234 -26.35 17.58 14.69
CA ASN A 234 -25.40 16.55 15.12
C ASN A 234 -25.82 15.14 14.65
N THR A 235 -25.96 14.97 13.35
CA THR A 235 -26.25 13.70 12.67
C THR A 235 -25.27 13.51 11.53
N LEU A 236 -24.96 12.25 11.18
CA LEU A 236 -24.04 11.94 10.10
C LEU A 236 -24.51 12.54 8.77
N GLU A 237 -25.80 12.45 8.46
CA GLU A 237 -26.32 12.90 7.17
C GLU A 237 -26.32 14.44 7.06
N SER A 238 -26.67 15.16 8.12
CA SER A 238 -26.55 16.63 8.12
C SER A 238 -25.10 17.09 7.98
N ALA A 239 -24.15 16.38 8.62
CA ALA A 239 -22.72 16.65 8.47
C ALA A 239 -22.21 16.36 7.04
N LYS A 240 -22.67 15.28 6.41
CA LYS A 240 -22.35 14.96 4.99
C LYS A 240 -22.88 16.01 4.03
N GLU A 241 -24.13 16.44 4.19
CA GLU A 241 -24.72 17.51 3.39
C GLU A 241 -23.92 18.81 3.51
N TYR A 242 -23.55 19.19 4.74
CA TYR A 242 -22.70 20.35 4.98
C TYR A 242 -21.32 20.18 4.31
N CYS A 243 -20.70 19.02 4.45
CA CYS A 243 -19.40 18.69 3.85
C CYS A 243 -19.44 18.81 2.32
N ILE A 244 -20.45 18.23 1.66
CA ILE A 244 -20.62 18.33 0.20
C ILE A 244 -20.82 19.79 -0.21
N LYS A 245 -21.70 20.52 0.47
CA LYS A 245 -22.03 21.92 0.16
C LYS A 245 -20.79 22.84 0.21
N HIS A 246 -19.88 22.59 1.13
CA HIS A 246 -18.67 23.40 1.32
C HIS A 246 -17.41 22.74 0.76
N ASN A 247 -17.55 21.63 0.00
CA ASN A 247 -16.47 20.85 -0.56
C ASN A 247 -15.37 20.49 0.45
N CYS A 248 -15.78 20.11 1.66
CA CYS A 248 -14.86 19.68 2.72
C CYS A 248 -14.32 18.26 2.44
N SER A 249 -13.37 17.83 3.26
CA SER A 249 -12.63 16.58 3.06
C SER A 249 -13.33 15.36 3.67
N GLY A 250 -14.14 15.54 4.73
CA GLY A 250 -14.91 14.46 5.31
C GLY A 250 -15.53 14.79 6.67
N ILE A 251 -15.94 13.76 7.38
CA ILE A 251 -16.56 13.82 8.71
C ILE A 251 -15.76 12.92 9.64
N THR A 252 -15.52 13.38 10.86
CA THR A 252 -15.00 12.57 11.96
C THR A 252 -15.98 12.60 13.12
N LEU A 253 -16.47 11.44 13.54
CA LEU A 253 -17.17 11.26 14.81
C LEU A 253 -16.13 11.18 15.92
N GLN A 254 -16.20 12.13 16.85
CA GLN A 254 -15.34 12.20 18.02
C GLN A 254 -16.13 12.86 19.16
N ASP A 255 -16.04 12.30 20.36
CA ASP A 255 -16.76 12.75 21.56
C ASP A 255 -18.29 12.85 21.38
N GLY A 256 -18.86 11.95 20.56
CA GLY A 256 -20.30 11.93 20.25
C GLY A 256 -20.76 13.04 19.29
N ILE A 257 -19.82 13.76 18.67
CA ILE A 257 -20.10 14.84 17.72
C ILE A 257 -19.63 14.45 16.32
N TYR A 258 -20.50 14.60 15.32
CA TYR A 258 -20.13 14.49 13.90
C TYR A 258 -19.47 15.78 13.43
N GLN A 259 -18.15 15.82 13.42
CA GLN A 259 -17.37 17.01 13.11
C GLN A 259 -17.00 17.02 11.63
N VAL A 260 -17.38 18.06 10.88
CA VAL A 260 -16.93 18.25 9.50
C VAL A 260 -15.48 18.72 9.49
N ARG A 261 -14.66 18.14 8.61
CA ARG A 261 -13.21 18.33 8.54
C ARG A 261 -12.74 18.67 7.13
N ASP A 262 -11.68 19.46 7.00
CA ASP A 262 -11.14 19.95 5.73
C ASP A 262 -9.60 19.87 5.59
N GLY A 263 -9.01 18.84 6.19
CA GLY A 263 -7.57 18.57 6.11
C GLY A 263 -7.16 17.74 4.89
N ALA A 264 -5.89 17.88 4.49
CA ALA A 264 -5.34 17.21 3.31
C ALA A 264 -5.19 15.69 3.47
N HIS A 265 -4.97 15.17 4.67
CA HIS A 265 -4.68 13.76 4.90
C HIS A 265 -5.43 13.22 6.11
N ILE A 266 -5.66 11.92 6.11
CA ILE A 266 -6.11 11.21 7.30
C ILE A 266 -4.91 10.77 8.15
N ASN A 267 -5.10 10.74 9.46
CA ASN A 267 -4.10 10.34 10.43
C ASN A 267 -4.65 9.24 11.32
N TYR A 268 -3.78 8.30 11.69
CA TYR A 268 -4.11 7.23 12.62
C TYR A 268 -4.10 7.75 14.06
N PHE A 269 -5.08 7.34 14.85
CA PHE A 269 -5.16 7.56 16.28
C PHE A 269 -5.75 6.32 16.94
N ASP A 270 -5.05 5.72 17.89
CA ASP A 270 -5.47 4.44 18.51
C ASP A 270 -6.61 4.62 19.52
N ASP A 271 -7.75 5.11 19.04
CA ASP A 271 -9.02 5.23 19.76
C ASP A 271 -10.12 4.64 18.90
N CYS A 272 -10.76 3.57 19.39
CA CYS A 272 -11.84 2.90 18.69
C CYS A 272 -13.13 3.73 18.62
N ASN A 273 -13.25 4.81 19.39
CA ASN A 273 -14.39 5.72 19.35
C ASN A 273 -14.28 6.75 18.22
N ILE A 274 -13.10 6.89 17.62
CA ILE A 274 -12.89 7.74 16.45
C ILE A 274 -13.27 6.98 15.20
N MET A 275 -14.19 7.57 14.43
CA MET A 275 -14.65 7.07 13.14
C MET A 275 -14.66 8.21 12.14
N SER A 276 -14.24 7.94 10.90
CA SER A 276 -14.31 8.93 9.83
C SER A 276 -15.01 8.40 8.58
N TRP A 277 -15.59 9.32 7.84
CA TRP A 277 -16.15 9.13 6.50
C TRP A 277 -15.50 10.15 5.58
N ILE A 278 -14.76 9.68 4.57
CA ILE A 278 -13.96 10.53 3.70
C ILE A 278 -14.74 10.80 2.43
N TYR A 279 -14.82 12.06 2.00
CA TYR A 279 -15.46 12.43 0.75
C TYR A 279 -14.48 12.27 -0.41
N ILE A 280 -14.74 11.30 -1.28
CA ILE A 280 -13.85 10.86 -2.36
C ILE A 280 -14.56 10.61 -3.68
#